data_AF-A0A963ZU42-F1
#
_entry.id   AF-A0A963ZU42-F1
#
_cell.length_a   1.000
_cell.length_b   1.000
_cell.length_c   1.000
_cell.angle_alpha   90.00
_cell.angle_beta   90.00
_cell.angle_gamma   90.00
#
_symmetry.space_group_name_H-M   'P 1'
#
loop_
_entity.id
_entity.type
_entity.pdbx_description
1 polymer ?
#
loop_
_entity_poly.entity_id
_entity_poly.type
_entity_poly.pdbx_seq_one_letter_code
_entity_poly.pdbx_strand_id
1 'polypeptide(L)'
;MPNFKPLFASPFFFLIFSTVFLASCSGQHEENGRENGIGKVESSADDTLNRENQPAYKDPLFFIEGQLCQHLRKIYQDKKGNLWFGTNVYGLMRYDGDTLVYFSEKDGLGKGRITGIVEDKAGNVWFGTYAGITKYDGRSFTNYPLSEGPFYNDVWALTIDRNGLFWVGTMKGVFQFDGQKFTAFPIPKAQVKDPKTILSYDRISCILEDRNGVLWFGTDGFGICKYDPSAKESPFTLVTEEDGLCGNNIHSLMEDSKGNIWIGTMFGGACRYNDRTGFTNFTRDGVIDGVEVGGYFEDKNGHIWFAAENNGVYRYDGNSQSDGKTGFTHFNEKDGLNTGGVLSIFEDREGRFWFGGWGGLFRFDGEGFVGVTRDGPWEVR
;
A
#
# COMPACT_ATOMS: atom_id res chain seq x y z
N MET A 1 -37.33 -49.38 -34.54
CA MET A 1 -37.59 -49.90 -33.18
C MET A 1 -36.28 -50.43 -32.62
N PRO A 2 -35.94 -50.28 -31.32
CA PRO A 2 -36.29 -49.25 -30.32
C PRO A 2 -35.01 -48.55 -29.77
N ASN A 3 -35.03 -47.25 -29.41
CA ASN A 3 -35.37 -46.65 -28.10
C ASN A 3 -34.51 -47.10 -26.89
N PHE A 4 -33.84 -46.15 -26.23
CA PHE A 4 -33.81 -46.01 -24.76
C PHE A 4 -33.39 -44.58 -24.33
N LYS A 5 -34.25 -43.90 -23.56
CA LYS A 5 -33.94 -42.83 -22.58
C LYS A 5 -33.70 -43.48 -21.20
N PRO A 6 -32.97 -42.86 -20.26
CA PRO A 6 -33.54 -41.99 -19.20
C PRO A 6 -32.66 -40.72 -18.94
N LEU A 7 -33.10 -39.54 -18.45
CA LEU A 7 -33.82 -39.06 -17.23
C LEU A 7 -32.92 -38.87 -15.97
N PHE A 8 -33.18 -37.74 -15.25
CA PHE A 8 -32.62 -37.20 -13.97
C PHE A 8 -31.45 -36.20 -14.09
N ALA A 9 -31.33 -35.08 -13.34
CA ALA A 9 -32.15 -34.38 -12.33
C ALA A 9 -31.61 -32.93 -12.12
N SER A 10 -32.46 -32.02 -11.68
CA SER A 10 -32.18 -30.75 -10.94
C SER A 10 -32.74 -30.96 -9.50
N PRO A 11 -32.58 -30.14 -8.42
CA PRO A 11 -32.22 -28.69 -8.35
C PRO A 11 -31.42 -28.24 -7.07
N PHE A 12 -31.34 -26.90 -6.88
CA PHE A 12 -31.22 -26.10 -5.63
C PHE A 12 -29.87 -25.48 -5.15
N PHE A 13 -29.90 -24.15 -5.12
CA PHE A 13 -29.53 -23.14 -4.10
C PHE A 13 -28.86 -23.56 -2.77
N PHE A 14 -28.09 -22.60 -2.24
CA PHE A 14 -27.82 -22.14 -0.84
C PHE A 14 -26.31 -21.81 -0.71
N LEU A 15 -25.81 -20.91 0.14
CA LEU A 15 -26.28 -19.72 0.83
C LEU A 15 -25.03 -19.09 1.49
N ILE A 16 -25.17 -17.83 1.86
CA ILE A 16 -24.23 -16.99 2.61
C ILE A 16 -23.78 -17.70 3.91
N PHE A 17 -22.48 -17.72 4.20
CA PHE A 17 -21.97 -18.00 5.54
C PHE A 17 -21.56 -16.69 6.22
N SER A 18 -22.42 -16.22 7.10
CA SER A 18 -22.09 -15.36 8.23
C SER A 18 -22.24 -16.18 9.50
N THR A 19 -21.17 -16.35 10.27
CA THR A 19 -21.23 -17.00 11.59
C THR A 19 -20.86 -15.99 12.68
N VAL A 20 -21.89 -15.58 13.41
CA VAL A 20 -21.80 -15.03 14.77
C VAL A 20 -22.02 -16.21 15.72
N PHE A 21 -21.12 -16.40 16.68
CA PHE A 21 -21.32 -17.37 17.78
C PHE A 21 -21.86 -16.65 19.02
N LEU A 22 -23.01 -17.10 19.52
CA LEU A 22 -23.43 -16.92 20.90
C LEU A 22 -23.79 -18.29 21.48
N ALA A 23 -23.13 -18.65 22.57
CA ALA A 23 -23.40 -19.86 23.34
C ALA A 23 -24.49 -19.59 24.38
N SER A 24 -25.43 -20.53 24.47
CA SER A 24 -26.49 -20.63 25.46
C SER A 24 -26.06 -21.59 26.58
N CYS A 25 -26.44 -21.30 27.83
CA CYS A 25 -26.63 -22.32 28.85
C CYS A 25 -27.95 -22.06 29.59
N SER A 26 -28.79 -23.09 29.58
CA SER A 26 -30.05 -23.24 30.30
C SER A 26 -29.84 -23.94 31.66
N GLY A 27 -30.76 -23.70 32.60
CA GLY A 27 -30.92 -24.48 33.82
C GLY A 27 -32.37 -24.38 34.34
N GLN A 28 -33.06 -25.51 34.40
CA GLN A 28 -34.49 -25.68 34.74
C GLN A 28 -34.74 -25.75 36.26
N HIS A 29 -35.96 -25.41 36.71
CA HIS A 29 -36.85 -26.34 37.44
C HIS A 29 -38.32 -25.87 37.45
N GLU A 30 -39.20 -26.87 37.58
CA GLU A 30 -40.65 -26.97 37.30
C GLU A 30 -41.58 -26.17 38.24
N GLU A 31 -42.77 -25.74 37.78
CA GLU A 31 -44.06 -26.42 38.03
C GLU A 31 -45.27 -25.77 37.32
N ASN A 32 -46.33 -26.57 37.19
CA ASN A 32 -47.52 -26.46 36.35
C ASN A 32 -48.50 -25.30 36.61
N GLY A 33 -49.24 -24.90 35.57
CA GLY A 33 -50.56 -24.28 35.70
C GLY A 33 -51.02 -23.45 34.49
N ARG A 34 -51.81 -24.07 33.59
CA ARG A 34 -52.43 -23.48 32.40
C ARG A 34 -53.42 -22.35 32.76
N GLU A 35 -53.41 -21.24 32.02
CA GLU A 35 -54.40 -20.96 30.96
C GLU A 35 -54.11 -19.66 30.19
N ASN A 36 -54.53 -19.68 28.93
CA ASN A 36 -54.21 -18.77 27.83
C ASN A 36 -54.93 -17.42 27.91
N GLY A 37 -54.34 -16.38 27.30
CA GLY A 37 -55.12 -15.37 26.58
C GLY A 37 -54.62 -13.92 26.62
N ILE A 38 -53.79 -13.57 25.64
CA ILE A 38 -53.75 -12.31 24.88
C ILE A 38 -53.79 -10.98 25.68
N GLY A 39 -52.69 -10.20 25.59
CA GLY A 39 -52.77 -8.74 25.75
C GLY A 39 -51.42 -8.08 26.06
N LYS A 40 -50.93 -7.27 25.10
CA LYS A 40 -50.02 -6.12 25.21
C LYS A 40 -49.04 -6.08 26.41
N VAL A 41 -47.74 -6.09 26.11
CA VAL A 41 -46.74 -5.51 27.02
C VAL A 41 -46.32 -4.16 26.46
N GLU A 42 -46.88 -3.12 27.09
CA GLU A 42 -46.32 -1.77 27.11
C GLU A 42 -44.96 -1.79 27.79
N SER A 43 -44.09 -0.88 27.33
CA SER A 43 -42.76 -0.66 27.85
C SER A 43 -42.79 -0.33 29.35
N SER A 44 -41.98 -1.02 30.15
CA SER A 44 -41.50 -0.46 31.41
C SER A 44 -40.03 -0.10 31.24
N ALA A 45 -39.79 1.19 31.36
CA ALA A 45 -38.48 1.77 31.54
C ALA A 45 -37.94 1.33 32.90
N ASP A 46 -36.81 0.64 32.91
CA ASP A 46 -35.72 0.94 33.84
C ASP A 46 -34.45 0.22 33.39
N ASP A 47 -33.59 0.93 32.67
CA ASP A 47 -32.17 0.57 32.60
C ASP A 47 -31.34 1.83 32.34
N THR A 48 -31.43 2.77 33.28
CA THR A 48 -30.48 3.91 33.36
C THR A 48 -29.32 3.54 34.27
N LEU A 49 -28.58 2.49 33.90
CA LEU A 49 -27.30 2.15 34.52
C LEU A 49 -26.15 2.87 33.79
N ASN A 50 -25.67 3.93 34.42
CA ASN A 50 -24.29 4.45 34.42
C ASN A 50 -23.50 4.34 33.11
N ARG A 51 -23.68 5.32 32.21
CA ARG A 51 -22.77 5.59 31.07
C ARG A 51 -21.66 6.59 31.36
N GLU A 52 -21.54 7.12 32.58
CA GLU A 52 -20.61 8.23 32.87
C GLU A 52 -19.22 7.81 33.38
N ASN A 53 -18.95 6.51 33.58
CA ASN A 53 -17.66 6.03 34.07
C ASN A 53 -17.02 4.91 33.23
N GLN A 54 -17.43 4.75 31.96
CA GLN A 54 -16.63 3.97 31.02
C GLN A 54 -15.51 4.85 30.47
N PRO A 55 -14.22 4.44 30.59
CA PRO A 55 -13.16 5.16 29.88
C PRO A 55 -13.54 5.22 28.40
N ALA A 56 -13.39 6.40 27.79
CA ALA A 56 -13.65 6.56 26.37
C ALA A 56 -12.96 5.43 25.60
N TYR A 57 -13.70 4.77 24.70
CA TYR A 57 -13.15 3.72 23.85
C TYR A 57 -11.89 4.26 23.15
N LYS A 58 -10.72 3.82 23.59
CA LYS A 58 -9.46 4.04 22.89
C LYS A 58 -9.35 2.92 21.86
N ASP A 59 -9.47 3.28 20.58
CA ASP A 59 -9.23 2.36 19.48
C ASP A 59 -7.82 1.75 19.68
N PRO A 60 -7.70 0.42 19.82
CA PRO A 60 -6.42 -0.24 20.11
C PRO A 60 -5.36 -0.04 19.01
N LEU A 61 -5.73 0.54 17.85
CA LEU A 61 -4.83 0.84 16.74
C LEU A 61 -4.34 2.30 16.71
N PHE A 62 -4.80 3.16 17.62
CA PHE A 62 -4.16 4.44 17.91
C PHE A 62 -3.03 4.21 18.93
N PHE A 63 -1.93 3.62 18.47
CA PHE A 63 -0.77 3.32 19.33
C PHE A 63 -0.09 4.57 19.90
N ILE A 64 -0.31 5.74 19.28
CA ILE A 64 0.29 7.01 19.68
C ILE A 64 -0.80 8.09 19.66
N GLU A 65 -0.96 8.75 20.81
CA GLU A 65 -1.91 9.85 20.98
C GLU A 65 -1.60 11.02 20.04
N GLY A 66 -2.61 11.60 19.40
CA GLY A 66 -2.49 12.78 18.54
C GLY A 66 -2.15 12.52 17.07
N GLN A 67 -1.84 11.28 16.68
CA GLN A 67 -1.47 10.95 15.29
C GLN A 67 -2.59 11.21 14.26
N LEU A 68 -2.19 11.46 13.01
CA LEU A 68 -3.14 11.87 11.96
C LEU A 68 -4.05 10.73 11.48
N CYS A 69 -3.54 9.50 11.49
CA CYS A 69 -4.22 8.30 11.05
C CYS A 69 -3.48 7.05 11.55
N GLN A 70 -4.14 5.89 11.52
CA GLN A 70 -3.51 4.61 11.90
C GLN A 70 -2.45 4.12 10.90
N HIS A 71 -2.65 4.36 9.61
CA HIS A 71 -1.79 3.85 8.55
C HIS A 71 -1.67 4.87 7.43
N LEU A 72 -0.55 5.60 7.42
CA LEU A 72 -0.18 6.50 6.34
C LEU A 72 0.62 5.71 5.30
N ARG A 73 0.12 5.67 4.08
CA ARG A 73 0.64 4.77 3.03
C ARG A 73 1.48 5.48 1.98
N LYS A 74 1.10 6.70 1.61
CA LYS A 74 1.79 7.47 0.56
C LYS A 74 1.92 8.92 0.95
N ILE A 75 3.09 9.48 0.67
CA ILE A 75 3.40 10.89 0.80
C ILE A 75 3.78 11.40 -0.58
N TYR A 76 3.28 12.57 -0.96
CA TYR A 76 3.61 13.22 -2.22
C TYR A 76 3.52 14.73 -2.08
N GLN A 77 4.42 15.48 -2.74
CA GLN A 77 4.31 16.94 -2.85
C GLN A 77 3.97 17.34 -4.29
N ASP A 78 2.85 18.03 -4.48
CA ASP A 78 2.45 18.52 -5.81
C ASP A 78 3.26 19.73 -6.27
N LYS A 79 3.15 20.11 -7.55
CA LYS A 79 3.82 21.29 -8.13
C LYS A 79 3.50 22.59 -7.40
N LYS A 80 2.33 22.71 -6.78
CA LYS A 80 1.91 23.89 -6.01
C LYS A 80 2.50 23.93 -4.60
N GLY A 81 3.15 22.87 -4.16
CA GLY A 81 3.81 22.77 -2.86
C GLY A 81 2.98 22.05 -1.79
N ASN A 82 1.75 21.62 -2.10
CA ASN A 82 0.92 20.92 -1.13
C ASN A 82 1.47 19.52 -0.87
N LEU A 83 1.53 19.14 0.40
CA LEU A 83 1.76 17.76 0.81
C LEU A 83 0.45 17.00 0.80
N TRP A 84 0.48 15.81 0.21
CA TRP A 84 -0.63 14.87 0.13
C TRP A 84 -0.27 13.60 0.88
N PHE A 85 -1.16 13.19 1.78
CA PHE A 85 -1.00 12.01 2.62
C PHE A 85 -2.13 11.03 2.36
N GLY A 86 -1.84 9.96 1.64
CA GLY A 86 -2.77 8.86 1.39
C GLY A 86 -2.80 7.88 2.56
N THR A 87 -3.99 7.43 2.96
CA THR A 87 -4.16 6.50 4.09
C THR A 87 -4.80 5.18 3.67
N ASN A 88 -4.75 4.17 4.55
CA ASN A 88 -5.48 2.91 4.29
C ASN A 88 -7.01 3.00 4.50
N VAL A 89 -7.46 3.87 5.41
CA VAL A 89 -8.85 3.85 5.93
C VAL A 89 -9.51 5.23 5.94
N TYR A 90 -8.75 6.28 6.22
CA TYR A 90 -9.28 7.63 6.49
C TYR A 90 -9.36 8.52 5.23
N GLY A 91 -9.20 7.94 4.04
CA GLY A 91 -9.13 8.68 2.79
C GLY A 91 -7.78 9.38 2.61
N LEU A 92 -7.83 10.67 2.30
CA LEU A 92 -6.70 11.48 1.87
C LEU A 92 -6.61 12.75 2.71
N MET A 93 -5.41 13.18 3.05
CA MET A 93 -5.17 14.48 3.69
C MET A 93 -4.31 15.36 2.79
N ARG A 94 -4.55 16.66 2.81
CA ARG A 94 -3.72 17.67 2.13
C ARG A 94 -3.30 18.75 3.10
N TYR A 95 -2.01 19.05 3.13
CA TYR A 95 -1.44 20.16 3.88
C TYR A 95 -0.80 21.17 2.92
N ASP A 96 -1.19 22.44 3.02
CA ASP A 96 -0.72 23.51 2.14
C ASP A 96 0.37 24.41 2.77
N GLY A 97 0.88 24.03 3.95
CA GLY A 97 1.80 24.84 4.75
C GLY A 97 1.11 25.60 5.90
N ASP A 98 -0.22 25.69 5.90
CA ASP A 98 -0.97 26.35 6.96
C ASP A 98 -2.13 25.46 7.45
N THR A 99 -2.90 24.89 6.53
CA THR A 99 -4.12 24.14 6.83
C THR A 99 -4.02 22.67 6.41
N LEU A 100 -4.41 21.77 7.31
CA LEU A 100 -4.63 20.35 7.01
C LEU A 100 -6.10 20.08 6.69
N VAL A 101 -6.39 19.66 5.46
CA VAL A 101 -7.74 19.30 4.98
C VAL A 101 -7.86 17.80 4.79
N TYR A 102 -9.02 17.24 5.17
CA TYR A 102 -9.35 15.82 5.01
C TYR A 102 -10.36 15.64 3.88
N PHE A 103 -10.12 14.65 3.02
CA PHE A 103 -11.01 14.25 1.94
C PHE A 103 -11.42 12.79 2.09
N SER A 104 -12.70 12.54 1.86
CA SER A 104 -13.36 11.24 2.01
C SER A 104 -14.28 10.94 0.82
N GLU A 105 -14.94 9.79 0.86
CA GLU A 105 -15.98 9.44 -0.14
C GLU A 105 -17.10 10.48 -0.22
N LYS A 106 -17.40 11.20 0.88
CA LYS A 106 -18.40 12.28 0.90
C LYS A 106 -18.00 13.47 0.04
N ASP A 107 -16.70 13.67 -0.16
CA ASP A 107 -16.14 14.74 -0.98
C ASP A 107 -15.98 14.30 -2.45
N GLY A 108 -16.27 13.04 -2.76
CA GLY A 108 -16.15 12.43 -4.09
C GLY A 108 -14.88 11.59 -4.30
N LEU A 109 -14.01 11.44 -3.29
CA LEU A 109 -12.84 10.57 -3.36
C LEU A 109 -13.26 9.10 -3.59
N GLY A 110 -12.49 8.38 -4.40
CA GLY A 110 -12.71 6.94 -4.60
C GLY A 110 -12.53 6.16 -3.30
N LYS A 111 -13.32 5.09 -3.15
CA LYS A 111 -13.33 4.27 -1.94
C LYS A 111 -12.00 3.56 -1.69
N GLY A 112 -11.65 3.41 -0.41
CA GLY A 112 -10.63 2.47 0.04
C GLY A 112 -9.24 3.07 0.22
N ARG A 113 -8.23 2.20 0.15
CA ARG A 113 -6.84 2.53 0.47
C ARG A 113 -6.22 3.37 -0.65
N ILE A 114 -5.49 4.44 -0.30
CA ILE A 114 -4.77 5.27 -1.27
C ILE A 114 -3.40 4.64 -1.56
N THR A 115 -3.26 3.99 -2.71
CA THR A 115 -2.06 3.17 -3.04
C THR A 115 -1.01 3.90 -3.87
N GLY A 116 -1.41 4.93 -4.59
CA GLY A 116 -0.51 5.78 -5.38
C GLY A 116 -1.03 7.21 -5.43
N ILE A 117 -0.10 8.16 -5.52
CA ILE A 117 -0.37 9.58 -5.72
C ILE A 117 0.59 10.05 -6.81
N VAL A 118 0.04 10.55 -7.92
CA VAL A 118 0.83 11.03 -9.07
C VAL A 118 0.22 12.33 -9.60
N GLU A 119 1.03 13.19 -10.18
CA GLU A 119 0.56 14.45 -10.76
C GLU A 119 0.80 14.46 -12.27
N ASP A 120 -0.23 14.77 -13.05
CA ASP A 120 -0.12 14.84 -14.50
C ASP A 120 0.54 16.16 -14.99
N LYS A 121 0.76 16.26 -16.30
CA LYS A 121 1.35 17.46 -16.92
C LYS A 121 0.45 18.70 -16.81
N ALA A 122 -0.86 18.51 -16.64
CA ALA A 122 -1.83 19.59 -16.47
C ALA A 122 -1.96 20.04 -14.99
N GLY A 123 -1.27 19.38 -14.06
CA GLY A 123 -1.30 19.70 -12.63
C GLY A 123 -2.51 19.14 -11.89
N ASN A 124 -3.19 18.13 -12.46
CA ASN A 124 -4.18 17.36 -11.72
C ASN A 124 -3.47 16.28 -10.91
N VAL A 125 -3.94 16.06 -9.68
CA VAL A 125 -3.41 15.02 -8.81
C VAL A 125 -4.32 13.80 -8.92
N TRP A 126 -3.72 12.63 -9.09
CA TRP A 126 -4.42 11.36 -9.29
C TRP A 126 -4.07 10.38 -8.18
N PHE A 127 -5.08 9.61 -7.77
CA PHE A 127 -5.01 8.70 -6.64
C PHE A 127 -5.39 7.28 -7.08
N GLY A 128 -4.59 6.28 -6.73
CA GLY A 128 -4.98 4.88 -6.83
C GLY A 128 -5.87 4.48 -5.64
N THR A 129 -7.01 3.84 -5.90
CA THR A 129 -8.03 3.48 -4.90
C THR A 129 -8.53 2.03 -5.11
N TYR A 130 -9.49 1.55 -4.29
CA TYR A 130 -10.17 0.25 -4.53
C TYR A 130 -11.16 0.27 -5.67
N ALA A 131 -11.55 1.47 -6.10
CA ALA A 131 -12.57 1.70 -7.10
C ALA A 131 -11.97 2.18 -8.43
N GLY A 132 -10.67 1.96 -8.65
CA GLY A 132 -9.91 2.45 -9.79
C GLY A 132 -9.07 3.66 -9.44
N ILE A 133 -8.96 4.61 -10.36
CA ILE A 133 -8.20 5.86 -10.12
C ILE A 133 -9.16 7.04 -9.94
N THR A 134 -8.80 7.96 -9.05
CA THR A 134 -9.55 9.20 -8.82
C THR A 134 -8.68 10.39 -9.22
N LYS A 135 -9.23 11.29 -10.03
CA LYS A 135 -8.61 12.58 -10.39
C LYS A 135 -9.09 13.67 -9.46
N TYR A 136 -8.21 14.56 -9.03
CA TYR A 136 -8.53 15.86 -8.45
C TYR A 136 -7.98 16.98 -9.31
N ASP A 137 -8.87 17.84 -9.80
CA ASP A 137 -8.54 18.95 -10.71
C ASP A 137 -8.22 20.28 -9.98
N GLY A 138 -8.10 20.22 -8.65
CA GLY A 138 -7.98 21.40 -7.79
C GLY A 138 -9.30 21.94 -7.25
N ARG A 139 -10.44 21.37 -7.68
CA ARG A 139 -11.79 21.76 -7.22
C ARG A 139 -12.63 20.56 -6.84
N SER A 140 -12.63 19.51 -7.65
CA SER A 140 -13.52 18.36 -7.51
C SER A 140 -12.83 17.04 -7.82
N PHE A 141 -13.41 15.95 -7.33
CA PHE A 141 -12.96 14.59 -7.63
C PHE A 141 -13.76 13.97 -8.76
N THR A 142 -13.08 13.25 -9.67
CA THR A 142 -13.70 12.44 -10.73
C THR A 142 -13.15 11.02 -10.65
N ASN A 143 -14.03 10.02 -10.58
CA ASN A 143 -13.67 8.61 -10.43
C ASN A 143 -13.68 7.87 -11.77
N TYR A 144 -12.64 7.08 -12.02
CA TYR A 144 -12.44 6.30 -13.23
C TYR A 144 -12.29 4.82 -12.86
N PRO A 145 -13.40 4.04 -12.86
CA PRO A 145 -13.33 2.60 -12.66
C PRO A 145 -12.72 1.89 -13.87
N LEU A 146 -12.01 0.79 -13.65
CA LEU A 146 -11.34 0.02 -14.70
C LEU A 146 -12.34 -0.87 -15.45
N SER A 147 -13.13 -1.63 -14.71
CA SER A 147 -14.18 -2.50 -15.25
C SER A 147 -15.19 -2.90 -14.17
N GLU A 148 -16.23 -3.62 -14.57
CA GLU A 148 -17.15 -4.26 -13.63
C GLU A 148 -16.43 -5.36 -12.83
N GLY A 149 -16.63 -5.38 -11.51
CA GLY A 149 -16.09 -6.37 -10.58
C GLY A 149 -15.02 -5.83 -9.60
N PRO A 150 -15.01 -6.29 -8.34
CA PRO A 150 -14.22 -5.66 -7.27
C PRO A 150 -12.71 -5.80 -7.44
N PHE A 151 -12.22 -6.91 -8.02
CA PHE A 151 -10.78 -7.17 -8.13
C PHE A 151 -10.10 -6.45 -9.30
N TYR A 152 -10.87 -6.00 -10.30
CA TYR A 152 -10.31 -5.23 -11.41
C TYR A 152 -10.00 -3.80 -11.00
N ASN A 153 -10.74 -3.29 -10.01
CA ASN A 153 -10.64 -1.91 -9.57
C ASN A 153 -9.67 -1.70 -8.41
N ASP A 154 -9.19 -2.77 -7.75
CA ASP A 154 -8.24 -2.67 -6.65
C ASP A 154 -6.84 -2.30 -7.20
N VAL A 155 -6.56 -1.00 -7.24
CA VAL A 155 -5.29 -0.43 -7.69
C VAL A 155 -4.26 -0.59 -6.58
N TRP A 156 -3.11 -1.18 -6.93
CA TRP A 156 -1.96 -1.38 -6.04
C TRP A 156 -0.76 -0.52 -6.42
N ALA A 157 -0.64 -0.20 -7.71
CA ALA A 157 0.44 0.64 -8.24
C ALA A 157 -0.12 1.63 -9.26
N LEU A 158 0.37 2.86 -9.21
CA LEU A 158 0.00 3.92 -10.15
C LEU A 158 1.24 4.72 -10.53
N THR A 159 1.50 4.84 -11.81
CA THR A 159 2.61 5.64 -12.37
C THR A 159 2.15 6.30 -13.66
N ILE A 160 2.67 7.50 -13.96
CA ILE A 160 2.52 8.15 -15.26
C ILE A 160 3.88 8.10 -15.93
N ASP A 161 3.97 7.50 -17.11
CA ASP A 161 5.22 7.46 -17.85
C ASP A 161 5.60 8.83 -18.44
N ARG A 162 6.82 8.95 -18.98
CA ARG A 162 7.31 10.18 -19.61
C ARG A 162 6.43 10.69 -20.76
N ASN A 163 5.70 9.80 -21.42
CA ASN A 163 4.79 10.12 -22.51
C ASN A 163 3.42 10.61 -22.01
N GLY A 164 3.12 10.43 -20.72
CA GLY A 164 1.86 10.81 -20.09
C GLY A 164 0.83 9.68 -20.04
N LEU A 165 1.21 8.45 -20.39
CA LEU A 165 0.34 7.29 -20.26
C LEU A 165 0.37 6.79 -18.83
N PHE A 166 -0.82 6.50 -18.29
CA PHE A 166 -0.94 5.96 -16.95
C PHE A 166 -0.74 4.45 -17.00
N TRP A 167 0.10 3.96 -16.12
CA TRP A 167 0.31 2.54 -15.85
C TRP A 167 -0.28 2.20 -14.49
N VAL A 168 -1.27 1.31 -14.51
CA VAL A 168 -2.09 0.95 -13.35
C VAL A 168 -1.90 -0.53 -13.06
N GLY A 169 -1.24 -0.84 -11.95
CA GLY A 169 -1.09 -2.18 -11.43
C GLY A 169 -2.27 -2.55 -10.52
N THR A 170 -2.88 -3.70 -10.74
CA THR A 170 -4.09 -4.14 -10.03
C THR A 170 -3.91 -5.56 -9.48
N MET A 171 -4.95 -6.08 -8.82
CA MET A 171 -5.06 -7.50 -8.46
C MET A 171 -5.21 -8.45 -9.65
N LYS A 172 -5.43 -7.92 -10.86
CA LYS A 172 -5.71 -8.63 -12.11
C LYS A 172 -4.77 -8.25 -13.26
N GLY A 173 -3.57 -7.77 -12.94
CA GLY A 173 -2.54 -7.43 -13.91
C GLY A 173 -2.39 -5.92 -14.13
N VAL A 174 -1.81 -5.57 -15.28
CA VAL A 174 -1.46 -4.21 -15.66
C VAL A 174 -2.52 -3.65 -16.61
N PHE A 175 -2.91 -2.40 -16.41
CA PHE A 175 -3.77 -1.65 -17.31
C PHE A 175 -3.10 -0.32 -17.68
N GLN A 176 -3.27 0.08 -18.94
CA GLN A 176 -2.91 1.40 -19.43
C GLN A 176 -4.15 2.29 -19.42
N PHE A 177 -4.00 3.56 -19.03
CA PHE A 177 -5.06 4.56 -19.11
C PHE A 177 -4.60 5.80 -19.85
N ASP A 178 -5.31 6.15 -20.93
CA ASP A 178 -4.98 7.25 -21.84
C ASP A 178 -5.70 8.57 -21.51
N GLY A 179 -6.36 8.64 -20.36
CA GLY A 179 -7.23 9.76 -19.97
C GLY A 179 -8.71 9.54 -20.29
N GLN A 180 -9.05 8.53 -21.10
CA GLN A 180 -10.42 8.22 -21.50
C GLN A 180 -10.82 6.78 -21.21
N LYS A 181 -9.94 5.81 -21.51
CA LYS A 181 -10.25 4.39 -21.39
C LYS A 181 -9.09 3.60 -20.79
N PHE A 182 -9.45 2.49 -20.13
CA PHE A 182 -8.50 1.49 -19.70
C PHE A 182 -8.30 0.44 -20.80
N THR A 183 -7.06 0.05 -21.04
CA THR A 183 -6.67 -1.06 -21.92
C THR A 183 -5.81 -2.04 -21.13
N ALA A 184 -6.19 -3.31 -21.08
CA ALA A 184 -5.37 -4.33 -20.45
C ALA A 184 -4.02 -4.45 -21.16
N PHE A 185 -2.93 -4.53 -20.40
CA PHE A 185 -1.58 -4.74 -20.91
C PHE A 185 -1.04 -6.07 -20.38
N PRO A 186 -1.15 -7.17 -21.16
CA PRO A 186 -0.68 -8.47 -20.73
C PRO A 186 0.84 -8.49 -20.57
N ILE A 187 1.34 -8.97 -19.44
CA ILE A 187 2.76 -9.23 -19.21
C ILE A 187 3.00 -10.73 -19.04
N PRO A 188 4.12 -11.27 -19.55
CA PRO A 188 4.49 -12.66 -19.29
C PRO A 188 4.87 -12.85 -17.81
N LYS A 189 4.78 -14.09 -17.34
CA LYS A 189 5.19 -14.48 -15.98
C LYS A 189 6.38 -15.43 -16.04
N ALA A 190 7.27 -15.28 -15.07
CA ALA A 190 8.38 -16.21 -14.89
C ALA A 190 7.88 -17.58 -14.44
N GLN A 191 8.66 -18.62 -14.75
CA GLN A 191 8.46 -19.94 -14.19
C GLN A 191 9.16 -19.99 -12.83
N VAL A 192 8.39 -20.11 -11.75
CA VAL A 192 8.89 -20.22 -10.38
C VAL A 192 8.38 -21.50 -9.77
N LYS A 193 9.27 -22.33 -9.20
CA LYS A 193 8.98 -23.70 -8.77
C LYS A 193 7.98 -23.81 -7.60
N ASP A 194 7.76 -22.74 -6.83
CA ASP A 194 6.76 -22.64 -5.75
C ASP A 194 6.51 -21.15 -5.43
N PRO A 195 5.65 -20.45 -6.21
CA PRO A 195 5.48 -19.01 -6.07
C PRO A 195 4.74 -18.68 -4.75
N LYS A 196 5.42 -17.98 -3.85
CA LYS A 196 4.83 -17.46 -2.60
C LYS A 196 4.05 -16.17 -2.87
N THR A 197 2.84 -16.30 -3.41
CA THR A 197 1.89 -15.19 -3.61
C THR A 197 1.24 -14.79 -2.29
N ILE A 198 1.03 -13.50 -2.04
CA ILE A 198 0.34 -13.02 -0.83
C ILE A 198 -1.15 -12.85 -1.06
N LEU A 199 -1.54 -12.20 -2.16
CA LEU A 199 -2.95 -11.85 -2.40
C LEU A 199 -3.48 -12.44 -3.71
N SER A 200 -2.72 -12.39 -4.79
CA SER A 200 -3.18 -12.88 -6.10
C SER A 200 -2.01 -13.16 -7.03
N TYR A 201 -2.15 -14.21 -7.82
CA TYR A 201 -1.22 -14.61 -8.88
C TYR A 201 -1.01 -13.54 -9.96
N ASP A 202 -1.98 -12.63 -10.13
CA ASP A 202 -1.95 -11.56 -11.14
C ASP A 202 -1.63 -10.20 -10.53
N ARG A 203 -1.38 -10.11 -9.21
CA ARG A 203 -1.17 -8.83 -8.55
C ARG A 203 0.13 -8.18 -9.02
N ILE A 204 0.01 -6.90 -9.39
CA ILE A 204 1.14 -6.00 -9.65
C ILE A 204 1.29 -5.08 -8.45
N SER A 205 2.37 -5.24 -7.69
CA SER A 205 2.58 -4.54 -6.42
C SER A 205 3.18 -3.14 -6.60
N CYS A 206 4.03 -2.97 -7.61
CA CYS A 206 4.69 -1.71 -7.92
C CYS A 206 5.05 -1.65 -9.42
N ILE A 207 5.18 -0.42 -9.93
CA ILE A 207 5.58 -0.12 -11.29
C ILE A 207 6.63 1.00 -11.21
N LEU A 208 7.70 0.86 -11.97
CA LEU A 208 8.75 1.88 -12.11
C LEU A 208 9.07 2.05 -13.59
N GLU A 209 9.12 3.28 -14.08
CA GLU A 209 9.79 3.60 -15.34
C GLU A 209 11.20 4.07 -15.02
N ASP A 210 12.21 3.40 -15.56
CA ASP A 210 13.60 3.84 -15.39
C ASP A 210 13.96 4.97 -16.38
N ARG A 211 15.15 5.58 -16.19
CA ARG A 211 15.65 6.68 -17.02
C ARG A 211 15.77 6.32 -18.50
N ASN A 212 15.95 5.04 -18.82
CA ASN A 212 16.06 4.54 -20.19
C ASN A 212 14.67 4.29 -20.83
N GLY A 213 13.59 4.41 -20.06
CA GLY A 213 12.22 4.20 -20.53
C GLY A 213 11.79 2.73 -20.46
N VAL A 214 12.55 1.88 -19.77
CA VAL A 214 12.15 0.51 -19.49
C VAL A 214 11.19 0.51 -18.29
N LEU A 215 10.08 -0.18 -18.43
CA LEU A 215 9.14 -0.39 -17.33
C LEU A 215 9.49 -1.64 -16.55
N TRP A 216 9.43 -1.54 -15.24
CA TRP A 216 9.68 -2.61 -14.30
C TRP A 216 8.39 -2.89 -13.53
N PHE A 217 7.82 -4.07 -13.72
CA PHE A 217 6.62 -4.53 -13.05
C PHE A 217 7.00 -5.49 -11.91
N GLY A 218 6.78 -5.06 -10.67
CA GLY A 218 6.92 -5.93 -9.50
C GLY A 218 5.72 -6.85 -9.37
N THR A 219 5.98 -8.15 -9.27
CA THR A 219 4.92 -9.17 -9.22
C THR A 219 4.85 -9.87 -7.86
N ASP A 220 3.69 -10.44 -7.57
CA ASP A 220 3.41 -11.17 -6.33
C ASP A 220 3.90 -12.63 -6.42
N GLY A 221 5.20 -12.85 -6.20
CA GLY A 221 5.80 -14.18 -6.13
C GLY A 221 6.43 -14.71 -7.43
N PHE A 222 6.44 -13.89 -8.49
CA PHE A 222 7.02 -14.25 -9.80
C PHE A 222 8.19 -13.33 -10.21
N GLY A 223 8.75 -12.57 -9.27
CA GLY A 223 9.87 -11.67 -9.50
C GLY A 223 9.47 -10.39 -10.25
N ILE A 224 10.34 -9.95 -11.15
CA ILE A 224 10.18 -8.71 -11.94
C ILE A 224 9.96 -9.07 -13.40
N CYS A 225 9.00 -8.40 -14.04
CA CYS A 225 8.90 -8.35 -15.49
C CYS A 225 9.33 -6.98 -15.98
N LYS A 226 10.41 -6.91 -16.75
CA LYS A 226 10.86 -5.69 -17.43
C LYS A 226 10.24 -5.62 -18.82
N TYR A 227 9.82 -4.44 -19.26
CA TYR A 227 9.32 -4.15 -20.59
C TYR A 227 10.09 -2.99 -21.21
N ASP A 228 10.86 -3.27 -22.25
CA ASP A 228 11.52 -2.28 -23.08
C ASP A 228 10.67 -2.00 -24.33
N PRO A 229 9.98 -0.84 -24.42
CA PRO A 229 9.16 -0.51 -25.57
C PRO A 229 9.97 -0.27 -26.85
N SER A 230 11.29 -0.10 -26.76
CA SER A 230 12.17 0.10 -27.91
C SER A 230 12.68 -1.20 -28.54
N ALA A 231 12.58 -2.32 -27.81
CA ALA A 231 13.05 -3.62 -28.26
C ALA A 231 12.12 -4.25 -29.31
N LYS A 232 12.70 -4.73 -30.41
CA LYS A 232 11.94 -5.18 -31.60
C LYS A 232 11.42 -6.62 -31.54
N GLU A 233 12.16 -7.55 -30.93
CA GLU A 233 11.86 -9.00 -31.04
C GLU A 233 11.61 -9.68 -29.68
N SER A 234 12.05 -9.10 -28.58
CA SER A 234 11.75 -9.60 -27.22
C SER A 234 11.71 -8.42 -26.25
N PRO A 235 10.56 -7.72 -26.15
CA PRO A 235 10.48 -6.54 -25.31
C PRO A 235 10.42 -6.88 -23.83
N PHE A 236 10.20 -8.15 -23.47
CA PHE A 236 10.11 -8.57 -22.08
C PHE A 236 11.38 -9.29 -21.60
N THR A 237 11.83 -8.95 -20.40
CA THR A 237 12.85 -9.68 -19.64
C THR A 237 12.30 -10.04 -18.27
N LEU A 238 12.39 -11.30 -17.90
CA LEU A 238 11.90 -11.82 -16.62
C LEU A 238 13.08 -12.03 -15.68
N VAL A 239 12.96 -11.61 -14.43
CA VAL A 239 14.02 -11.69 -13.42
C VAL A 239 13.46 -12.28 -12.14
N THR A 240 14.15 -13.27 -11.61
CA THR A 240 13.76 -14.04 -10.43
C THR A 240 14.92 -14.17 -9.43
N GLU A 241 14.68 -14.85 -8.31
CA GLU A 241 15.74 -15.26 -7.37
C GLU A 241 16.87 -16.06 -8.02
N GLU A 242 16.58 -16.85 -9.08
CA GLU A 242 17.61 -17.59 -9.83
C GLU A 242 18.59 -16.66 -10.55
N ASP A 243 18.17 -15.45 -10.88
CA ASP A 243 18.98 -14.41 -11.51
C ASP A 243 19.74 -13.53 -10.50
N GLY A 244 19.54 -13.76 -9.19
CA GLY A 244 20.21 -13.04 -8.10
C GLY A 244 19.36 -12.02 -7.33
N LEU A 245 18.08 -11.88 -7.69
CA LEU A 245 17.10 -11.09 -6.95
C LEU A 245 17.02 -11.55 -5.48
N CYS A 246 16.72 -10.63 -4.54
CA CYS A 246 16.65 -10.98 -3.12
C CYS A 246 15.41 -11.78 -2.73
N GLY A 247 14.33 -11.70 -3.52
CA GLY A 247 13.09 -12.44 -3.31
C GLY A 247 12.12 -12.25 -4.48
N ASN A 248 11.30 -13.25 -4.77
CA ASN A 248 10.34 -13.20 -5.90
C ASN A 248 9.05 -12.41 -5.58
N ASN A 249 8.81 -12.05 -4.32
CA ASN A 249 7.66 -11.24 -3.94
C ASN A 249 8.05 -9.77 -3.84
N ILE A 250 7.91 -9.04 -4.95
CA ILE A 250 8.38 -7.67 -5.04
C ILE A 250 7.44 -6.76 -4.26
N HIS A 251 7.99 -5.93 -3.39
CA HIS A 251 7.23 -4.96 -2.61
C HIS A 251 7.43 -3.53 -3.13
N SER A 252 8.68 -3.16 -3.43
CA SER A 252 9.02 -1.79 -3.85
C SER A 252 10.19 -1.77 -4.82
N LEU A 253 10.17 -0.79 -5.72
CA LEU A 253 11.23 -0.49 -6.68
C LEU A 253 11.52 1.01 -6.64
N MET A 254 12.79 1.39 -6.78
CA MET A 254 13.22 2.77 -6.96
C MET A 254 14.50 2.80 -7.79
N GLU A 255 14.60 3.72 -8.75
CA GLU A 255 15.86 4.03 -9.41
C GLU A 255 16.52 5.22 -8.69
N ASP A 256 17.81 5.09 -8.34
CA ASP A 256 18.59 6.22 -7.80
C ASP A 256 19.20 7.09 -8.92
N SER A 257 19.73 8.26 -8.56
CA SER A 257 20.32 9.24 -9.47
C SER A 257 21.52 8.70 -10.25
N LYS A 258 22.18 7.65 -9.75
CA LYS A 258 23.31 6.95 -10.38
C LYS A 258 22.87 5.83 -11.34
N GLY A 259 21.57 5.55 -11.43
CA GLY A 259 20.97 4.54 -12.31
C GLY A 259 20.96 3.15 -11.72
N ASN A 260 21.16 3.00 -10.41
CA ASN A 260 20.96 1.71 -9.76
C ASN A 260 19.48 1.52 -9.43
N ILE A 261 19.01 0.29 -9.58
CA ILE A 261 17.65 -0.08 -9.17
C ILE A 261 17.73 -0.70 -7.77
N TRP A 262 17.03 -0.09 -6.82
CA TRP A 262 16.84 -0.59 -5.47
C TRP A 262 15.54 -1.39 -5.41
N ILE A 263 15.64 -2.60 -4.88
CA ILE A 263 14.55 -3.56 -4.84
C ILE A 263 14.32 -4.02 -3.41
N GLY A 264 13.09 -3.83 -2.94
CA GLY A 264 12.60 -4.40 -1.69
C GLY A 264 11.57 -5.48 -1.96
N THR A 265 11.61 -6.51 -1.13
CA THR A 265 10.73 -7.68 -1.24
C THR A 265 10.04 -7.93 0.10
N MET A 266 8.95 -8.69 0.07
CA MET A 266 8.18 -9.01 1.29
C MET A 266 8.91 -9.99 2.21
N PHE A 267 9.74 -10.89 1.66
CA PHE A 267 10.35 -11.99 2.43
C PHE A 267 11.84 -12.21 2.16
N GLY A 268 12.43 -11.46 1.22
CA GLY A 268 13.81 -11.60 0.78
C GLY A 268 14.71 -10.44 1.19
N GLY A 269 14.14 -9.39 1.78
CA GLY A 269 14.83 -8.17 2.18
C GLY A 269 15.16 -7.25 1.00
N ALA A 270 16.37 -6.67 1.03
CA ALA A 270 16.81 -5.64 0.10
C ALA A 270 17.93 -6.11 -0.84
N CYS A 271 17.83 -5.76 -2.11
CA CYS A 271 18.99 -5.78 -3.02
C CYS A 271 19.04 -4.54 -3.91
N ARG A 272 20.20 -4.34 -4.52
CA ARG A 272 20.44 -3.34 -5.56
C ARG A 272 20.92 -4.03 -6.83
N TYR A 273 20.45 -3.55 -7.97
CA TYR A 273 20.89 -3.96 -9.29
C TYR A 273 21.60 -2.81 -10.01
N ASN A 274 22.71 -3.14 -10.68
CA ASN A 274 23.41 -2.26 -11.62
C ASN A 274 23.92 -3.12 -12.79
N ASP A 275 23.80 -2.65 -14.02
CA ASP A 275 24.26 -3.36 -15.22
C ASP A 275 25.74 -3.78 -15.18
N ARG A 276 26.58 -3.03 -14.45
CA ARG A 276 28.03 -3.29 -14.32
C ARG A 276 28.36 -4.41 -13.34
N THR A 277 27.62 -4.50 -12.24
CA THR A 277 27.96 -5.39 -11.10
C THR A 277 26.91 -6.46 -10.83
N GLY A 278 25.77 -6.43 -11.53
CA GLY A 278 24.63 -7.29 -11.25
C GLY A 278 23.96 -6.97 -9.91
N PHE A 279 23.41 -8.00 -9.28
CA PHE A 279 22.72 -7.89 -7.99
C PHE A 279 23.68 -7.90 -6.80
N THR A 280 23.48 -6.99 -5.86
CA THR A 280 24.08 -6.98 -4.52
C THR A 280 22.96 -7.14 -3.49
N ASN A 281 22.99 -8.19 -2.67
CA ASN A 281 21.91 -8.51 -1.73
C ASN A 281 22.32 -8.14 -0.30
N PHE A 282 21.76 -7.07 0.25
CA PHE A 282 22.19 -6.55 1.56
C PHE A 282 21.72 -7.42 2.71
N THR A 283 20.53 -8.01 2.62
CA THR A 283 19.97 -8.85 3.69
C THR A 283 20.67 -10.20 3.76
N ARG A 284 20.83 -10.90 2.63
CA ARG A 284 21.53 -12.19 2.57
C ARG A 284 23.00 -12.07 2.99
N ASP A 285 23.61 -10.93 2.70
CA ASP A 285 25.00 -10.67 3.03
C ASP A 285 25.18 -10.15 4.47
N GLY A 286 24.11 -10.07 5.26
CA GLY A 286 24.16 -9.67 6.68
C GLY A 286 24.47 -8.19 6.90
N VAL A 287 24.23 -7.34 5.90
CA VAL A 287 24.48 -5.89 5.96
C VAL A 287 23.33 -5.16 6.65
N ILE A 288 22.11 -5.65 6.45
CA ILE A 288 20.90 -5.15 7.11
C ILE A 288 20.09 -6.32 7.68
N ASP A 289 19.34 -6.03 8.73
CA ASP A 289 18.30 -6.90 9.27
C ASP A 289 16.92 -6.55 8.71
N GLY A 290 16.01 -7.54 8.72
CA GLY A 290 14.65 -7.41 8.20
C GLY A 290 14.49 -7.96 6.78
N VAL A 291 13.35 -8.61 6.55
CA VAL A 291 13.07 -9.36 5.32
C VAL A 291 11.91 -8.79 4.50
N GLU A 292 11.11 -7.90 5.10
CA GLU A 292 10.10 -7.11 4.42
C GLU A 292 10.62 -5.69 4.27
N VAL A 293 11.02 -5.32 3.05
CA VAL A 293 11.68 -4.04 2.77
C VAL A 293 10.91 -3.23 1.74
N GLY A 294 10.74 -1.93 2.00
CA GLY A 294 9.98 -1.02 1.16
C GLY A 294 10.26 0.46 1.42
N GLY A 295 9.39 1.31 0.88
CA GLY A 295 9.41 2.74 1.17
C GLY A 295 10.70 3.46 0.74
N TYR A 296 11.34 3.00 -0.34
CA TYR A 296 12.59 3.60 -0.81
C TYR A 296 12.43 5.07 -1.20
N PHE A 297 13.43 5.87 -0.86
CA PHE A 297 13.52 7.27 -1.23
C PHE A 297 14.99 7.70 -1.35
N GLU A 298 15.35 8.43 -2.40
CA GLU A 298 16.66 9.09 -2.51
C GLU A 298 16.52 10.56 -2.09
N ASP A 299 17.34 10.98 -1.12
CA ASP A 299 17.37 12.37 -0.66
C ASP A 299 18.19 13.28 -1.59
N LYS A 300 18.10 14.60 -1.37
CA LYS A 300 18.82 15.59 -2.20
C LYS A 300 20.35 15.47 -2.16
N ASN A 301 20.90 14.76 -1.17
CA ASN A 301 22.34 14.51 -1.05
C ASN A 301 22.75 13.19 -1.73
N GLY A 302 21.79 12.44 -2.28
CA GLY A 302 22.00 11.15 -2.91
C GLY A 302 22.10 9.99 -1.92
N HIS A 303 21.66 10.17 -0.67
CA HIS A 303 21.52 9.06 0.26
C HIS A 303 20.23 8.30 -0.02
N ILE A 304 20.28 6.98 0.18
CA ILE A 304 19.14 6.10 -0.06
C ILE A 304 18.54 5.68 1.27
N TRP A 305 17.29 6.07 1.48
CA TRP A 305 16.49 5.72 2.64
C TRP A 305 15.53 4.59 2.30
N PHE A 306 15.35 3.64 3.20
CA PHE A 306 14.33 2.60 3.06
C PHE A 306 13.94 2.02 4.41
N ALA A 307 12.74 1.46 4.48
CA ALA A 307 12.19 0.85 5.67
C ALA A 307 12.34 -0.67 5.60
N ALA A 308 12.65 -1.27 6.74
CA ALA A 308 12.54 -2.71 6.98
C ALA A 308 11.49 -2.94 8.06
N GLU A 309 10.41 -3.63 7.73
CA GLU A 309 9.29 -3.83 8.67
C GLU A 309 9.76 -4.53 9.95
N ASN A 310 9.26 -4.04 11.08
CA ASN A 310 9.64 -4.43 12.45
C ASN A 310 11.13 -4.27 12.77
N ASN A 311 11.90 -3.60 11.90
CA ASN A 311 13.32 -3.34 12.09
C ASN A 311 13.65 -1.84 12.03
N GLY A 312 12.79 -0.99 11.46
CA GLY A 312 13.00 0.46 11.42
C GLY A 312 13.43 0.95 10.04
N VAL A 313 14.30 1.95 9.98
CA VAL A 313 14.72 2.62 8.74
C VAL A 313 16.23 2.55 8.58
N TYR A 314 16.69 2.29 7.37
CA TYR A 314 18.09 2.37 7.00
C TYR A 314 18.33 3.57 6.08
N ARG A 315 19.49 4.20 6.24
CA ARG A 315 20.04 5.18 5.29
C ARG A 315 21.39 4.71 4.79
N TYR A 316 21.53 4.59 3.48
CA TYR A 316 22.79 4.32 2.80
C TYR A 316 23.39 5.62 2.26
N ASP A 317 24.61 5.95 2.69
CA ASP A 317 25.25 7.23 2.38
C ASP A 317 26.00 7.26 1.02
N GLY A 318 26.07 6.12 0.32
CA GLY A 318 26.82 6.00 -0.92
C GLY A 318 28.33 5.81 -0.76
N ASN A 319 28.87 5.97 0.45
CA ASN A 319 30.29 5.75 0.78
C ASN A 319 30.51 4.28 1.13
N SER A 320 30.28 3.43 0.14
CA SER A 320 30.77 2.06 0.24
C SER A 320 32.25 2.02 -0.07
N GLN A 321 33.00 1.30 0.77
CA GLN A 321 34.27 0.73 0.35
C GLN A 321 34.05 -0.17 -0.88
N SER A 322 35.13 -0.72 -1.44
CA SER A 322 35.08 -1.52 -2.67
C SER A 322 34.10 -2.70 -2.65
N ASP A 323 33.60 -3.10 -1.48
CA ASP A 323 32.64 -4.19 -1.29
C ASP A 323 31.17 -3.82 -1.60
N GLY A 324 30.81 -2.54 -1.65
CA GLY A 324 29.42 -2.11 -1.86
C GLY A 324 28.48 -2.37 -0.68
N LYS A 325 29.02 -2.67 0.51
CA LYS A 325 28.27 -3.15 1.70
C LYS A 325 28.46 -2.31 2.97
N THR A 326 29.18 -1.20 2.87
CA THR A 326 29.41 -0.25 3.96
C THR A 326 28.67 1.06 3.70
N GLY A 327 28.46 1.88 4.74
CA GLY A 327 27.77 3.17 4.61
C GLY A 327 26.30 3.18 5.05
N PHE A 328 25.85 2.17 5.79
CA PHE A 328 24.49 2.10 6.33
C PHE A 328 24.41 2.67 7.74
N THR A 329 23.45 3.58 7.96
CA THR A 329 22.99 4.01 9.29
C THR A 329 21.63 3.38 9.55
N HIS A 330 21.41 2.84 10.74
CA HIS A 330 20.16 2.20 11.14
C HIS A 330 19.45 3.04 12.21
N PHE A 331 18.16 3.30 11.99
CA PHE A 331 17.29 4.06 12.87
C PHE A 331 16.12 3.19 13.33
N ASN A 332 15.81 3.22 14.62
CA ASN A 332 14.76 2.41 15.25
C ASN A 332 14.08 3.15 16.41
N GLU A 333 13.37 2.42 17.28
CA GLU A 333 12.67 2.97 18.44
C GLU A 333 13.57 3.84 19.34
N LYS A 334 14.86 3.51 19.47
CA LYS A 334 15.82 4.29 20.26
C LYS A 334 16.06 5.70 19.71
N ASP A 335 15.80 5.89 18.42
CA ASP A 335 15.93 7.17 17.73
C ASP A 335 14.58 7.92 17.69
N GLY A 336 13.54 7.42 18.37
CA GLY A 336 12.20 8.02 18.44
C GLY A 336 11.21 7.49 17.39
N LEU A 337 11.64 6.56 16.52
CA LEU A 337 10.79 5.96 15.50
C LEU A 337 9.94 4.83 16.11
N ASN A 338 8.90 5.21 16.84
CA ASN A 338 8.01 4.28 17.55
C ASN A 338 6.93 3.71 16.62
N THR A 339 7.33 2.97 15.58
CA THR A 339 6.41 2.32 14.64
C THR A 339 6.93 0.96 14.19
N GLY A 340 6.01 0.00 14.02
CA GLY A 340 6.32 -1.31 13.47
C GLY A 340 6.58 -1.31 11.96
N GLY A 341 6.24 -0.24 11.24
CA GLY A 341 6.43 -0.22 9.79
C GLY A 341 6.31 1.17 9.19
N VAL A 342 7.33 1.59 8.46
CA VAL A 342 7.30 2.78 7.59
C VAL A 342 7.00 2.33 6.16
N LEU A 343 6.00 2.94 5.54
CA LEU A 343 5.51 2.60 4.19
C LEU A 343 5.93 3.63 3.12
N SER A 344 6.19 4.87 3.53
CA SER A 344 6.58 5.95 2.63
C SER A 344 7.58 6.87 3.32
N ILE A 345 8.67 7.16 2.62
CA ILE A 345 9.69 8.14 3.02
C ILE A 345 9.70 9.24 1.98
N PHE A 346 9.78 10.50 2.40
CA PHE A 346 9.76 11.63 1.48
C PHE A 346 10.49 12.84 2.07
N GLU A 347 11.40 13.44 1.31
CA GLU A 347 11.95 14.77 1.58
C GLU A 347 11.19 15.79 0.75
N ASP A 348 10.60 16.79 1.40
CA ASP A 348 9.92 17.88 0.70
C ASP A 348 10.89 18.96 0.18
N ARG A 349 10.36 19.91 -0.60
CA ARG A 349 11.15 21.01 -1.18
C ARG A 349 11.85 21.91 -0.16
N GLU A 350 11.42 21.91 1.09
CA GLU A 350 12.06 22.66 2.17
C GLU A 350 13.15 21.84 2.87
N GLY A 351 13.35 20.59 2.45
CA GLY A 351 14.31 19.67 3.03
C GLY A 351 13.81 18.97 4.29
N ARG A 352 12.49 19.00 4.55
CA ARG A 352 11.90 18.30 5.69
C ARG A 352 11.67 16.85 5.30
N PHE A 353 12.11 15.94 6.15
CA PHE A 353 11.87 14.51 5.95
C PHE A 353 10.59 14.06 6.67
N TRP A 354 9.79 13.29 5.94
CA TRP A 354 8.51 12.75 6.34
C TRP A 354 8.52 11.23 6.21
N PHE A 355 8.10 10.54 7.27
CA PHE A 355 8.04 9.09 7.36
C PHE A 355 6.61 8.68 7.71
N GLY A 356 5.92 8.13 6.73
CA GLY A 356 4.53 7.70 6.84
C GLY A 356 4.47 6.19 7.01
N GLY A 357 3.70 5.72 7.97
CA GLY A 357 3.58 4.30 8.23
C GLY A 357 2.48 3.93 9.21
N TRP A 358 2.70 2.82 9.90
CA TRP A 358 1.85 2.38 11.00
C TRP A 358 1.99 3.38 12.16
N GLY A 359 0.88 3.76 12.78
CA GLY A 359 0.91 4.82 13.78
C GLY A 359 1.09 6.23 13.20
N GLY A 360 0.91 6.44 11.89
CA GLY A 360 0.73 7.76 11.30
C GLY A 360 1.97 8.36 10.66
N LEU A 361 2.28 9.62 11.02
CA LEU A 361 3.32 10.44 10.38
C LEU A 361 4.40 10.80 11.40
N PHE A 362 5.65 10.72 10.96
CA PHE A 362 6.83 11.14 11.72
C PHE A 362 7.67 12.09 10.88
N ARG A 363 8.40 12.97 11.55
CA ARG A 363 9.46 13.79 10.97
C ARG A 363 10.81 13.39 11.52
N PHE A 364 11.84 13.52 10.69
CA PHE A 364 13.23 13.43 11.13
C PHE A 364 13.83 14.84 11.17
N ASP A 365 14.41 15.23 12.31
CA ASP A 365 15.00 16.56 12.53
C ASP A 365 16.52 16.59 12.34
N GLY A 366 17.13 15.46 12.00
CA GLY A 366 18.57 15.30 11.85
C GLY A 366 19.21 14.50 12.99
N GLU A 367 18.59 14.48 14.16
CA GLU A 367 19.02 13.68 15.31
C GLU A 367 18.08 12.51 15.58
N GLY A 368 16.77 12.73 15.50
CA GLY A 368 15.76 11.72 15.81
C GLY A 368 14.42 11.94 15.14
N PHE A 369 13.48 11.07 15.48
CA PHE A 369 12.13 11.05 14.92
C PHE A 369 11.11 11.61 15.92
N VAL A 370 10.22 12.46 15.41
CA VAL A 370 9.13 13.06 16.18
C VAL A 370 7.81 12.78 15.47
N GLY A 371 6.83 12.28 16.22
CA GLY A 371 5.47 12.08 15.71
C GLY A 371 4.78 13.40 15.36
N VAL A 372 4.12 13.45 14.21
CA VAL A 372 3.39 14.62 13.73
C VAL A 372 1.91 14.47 14.03
N THR A 373 1.36 15.45 14.73
CA THR A 373 -0.06 15.54 15.06
C THR A 373 -0.75 16.62 14.22
N ARG A 374 -2.06 16.82 14.43
CA ARG A 374 -2.77 17.95 13.79
C ARG A 374 -2.14 19.29 14.12
N ASP A 375 -1.61 19.44 15.34
CA ASP A 375 -0.98 20.67 15.82
C ASP A 375 0.53 20.71 15.51
N GLY A 376 1.03 19.72 14.77
CA GLY A 376 2.43 19.60 14.36
C GLY A 376 3.26 18.62 15.18
N PRO A 377 4.60 18.70 15.10
CA PRO A 377 5.36 19.74 14.39
C PRO A 377 5.27 19.61 12.86
N TRP A 378 4.80 20.66 12.20
CA TRP A 378 4.81 20.77 10.74
C TRP A 378 6.09 21.45 10.23
N GLU A 379 6.59 22.43 10.97
CA GLU A 379 7.80 23.21 10.66
C GLU A 379 9.05 22.73 11.39
N VAL A 380 10.23 23.07 10.86
CA VAL A 380 11.51 22.87 11.56
C VAL A 380 11.57 23.85 12.73
N ARG A 381 11.93 23.39 13.93
CA ARG A 381 12.18 24.28 15.08
C ARG A 381 13.50 25.01 14.97
#